data_AF-A0A502IHP6-F1
#
_entry.id   AF-A0A502IHP6-F1
#
_cell.length_a   1.000
_cell.length_b   1.000
_cell.length_c   1.000
_cell.angle_alpha   90.00
_cell.angle_beta   90.00
_cell.angle_gamma   90.00
#
_symmetry.space_group_name_H-M   'P 1'
#
loop_
_entity.id
_entity.type
_entity.pdbx_description
1 polymer ?
#
loop_
_entity_poly.entity_id
_entity_poly.type
_entity_poly.pdbx_seq_one_letter_code
_entity_poly.pdbx_strand_id
1 'polypeptide(L)'
;MESKERQLMELLGLTARSLTHLTASMTSMSFELMRSEDEVTKAAGRRMIDRMATISTGLDEHWRLIGELTGVHLAQEQIETIQEIQLQAPPRPPPN
;
A
#
# COMPACT_ATOMS: atom_id res chain seq x y z
N MET A 1 0.95 -5.65 33.08
CA MET A 1 1.48 -4.79 32.02
C MET A 1 1.68 -3.40 32.59
N GLU A 2 2.93 -2.94 32.63
CA GLU A 2 3.24 -1.58 33.05
C GLU A 2 2.59 -0.58 32.07
N SER A 3 2.10 0.56 32.56
CA SER A 3 1.50 1.63 31.73
C SER A 3 2.33 1.96 30.48
N LYS A 4 3.67 1.92 30.60
CA LYS A 4 4.61 2.15 29.51
C LYS A 4 4.53 1.11 28.40
N GLU A 5 4.39 -0.18 28.72
CA GLU A 5 4.27 -1.24 27.72
C GLU A 5 3.02 -1.03 26.85
N ARG A 6 1.92 -0.61 27.47
CA ARG A 6 0.68 -0.30 26.75
C ARG A 6 0.83 0.89 25.81
N GLN A 7 1.49 1.96 26.26
CA GLN A 7 1.76 3.14 25.42
C GLN A 7 2.68 2.82 24.25
N LEU A 8 3.69 1.97 24.45
CA LEU A 8 4.59 1.51 23.38
C LEU A 8 3.84 0.68 22.33
N MET A 9 2.98 -0.23 22.77
CA MET A 9 2.13 -1.02 21.87
C MET A 9 1.18 -0.14 21.04
N GLU A 10 0.59 0.87 21.66
CA GLU A 10 -0.29 1.83 20.97
C GLU A 10 0.48 2.65 19.92
N LEU A 11 1.64 3.21 20.30
CA LEU A 11 2.50 3.96 19.39
C LEU A 11 2.96 3.10 18.19
N LEU A 12 3.29 1.84 18.44
CA LEU A 12 3.71 0.91 17.40
C LEU A 12 2.57 0.65 16.39
N GLY A 13 1.34 0.43 16.89
CA GLY A 13 0.15 0.27 16.04
C GLY A 13 -0.17 1.54 15.24
N LEU A 14 -0.06 2.72 15.84
CA LEU A 14 -0.26 4.00 15.15
C LEU A 14 0.81 4.25 14.07
N THR A 15 2.06 3.86 14.34
CA THR A 15 3.16 3.98 13.39
C THR A 15 2.96 3.05 12.20
N ALA A 16 2.63 1.78 12.43
CA ALA A 16 2.34 0.81 11.36
C ALA A 16 1.18 1.29 10.47
N ARG A 17 0.12 1.85 11.07
CA ARG A 17 -1.00 2.46 10.33
C ARG A 17 -0.57 3.66 9.51
N SER A 18 0.21 4.58 10.09
CA SER A 18 0.71 5.75 9.38
C SER A 18 1.57 5.36 8.17
N LEU A 19 2.44 4.35 8.33
CA LEU A 19 3.25 3.82 7.23
C LEU A 19 2.39 3.17 6.14
N THR A 20 1.30 2.51 6.52
CA THR A 20 0.34 1.93 5.57
C THR A 20 -0.32 3.03 4.72
N HIS A 21 -0.79 4.12 5.36
CA HIS A 21 -1.36 5.27 4.64
C HIS A 21 -0.36 5.97 3.73
N LEU A 22 0.89 6.11 4.16
CA LEU A 22 1.96 6.68 3.34
C LEU A 22 2.26 5.81 2.12
N THR A 23 2.31 4.49 2.30
CA THR A 23 2.53 3.53 1.21
C THR A 23 1.40 3.62 0.18
N ALA A 24 0.14 3.68 0.62
CA ALA A 24 -1.01 3.86 -0.25
C ALA A 24 -0.94 5.20 -1.01
N SER A 25 -0.69 6.30 -0.30
CA SER A 25 -0.60 7.64 -0.89
C SER A 25 0.52 7.76 -1.93
N MET A 26 1.70 7.20 -1.63
CA MET A 26 2.83 7.16 -2.57
C MET A 26 2.53 6.28 -3.78
N THR A 27 1.83 5.17 -3.60
CA THR A 27 1.41 4.30 -4.71
C THR A 27 0.44 5.04 -5.64
N SER A 28 -0.57 5.72 -5.09
CA SER A 28 -1.51 6.55 -5.87
C SER A 28 -0.79 7.64 -6.67
N MET A 29 0.10 8.40 -6.02
CA MET A 29 0.90 9.41 -6.70
C MET A 29 1.78 8.81 -7.80
N SER A 30 2.29 7.59 -7.60
CA SER A 30 3.10 6.91 -8.61
C SER A 30 2.30 6.52 -9.84
N PHE A 31 1.03 6.13 -9.68
CA PHE A 31 0.11 5.94 -10.80
C PHE A 31 -0.16 7.24 -11.56
N GLU A 32 -0.26 8.37 -10.86
CA GLU A 32 -0.37 9.68 -11.51
C GLU A 32 0.87 9.99 -12.36
N LEU A 33 2.08 9.72 -11.84
CA LEU A 33 3.34 9.89 -12.59
C LEU A 33 3.41 9.01 -13.84
N MET A 34 2.83 7.81 -13.82
CA MET A 34 2.78 6.92 -14.98
C MET A 34 1.96 7.47 -16.15
N ARG A 35 1.09 8.45 -15.90
CA ARG A 35 0.30 9.14 -16.92
C ARG A 35 1.05 10.29 -17.60
N SER A 36 2.27 10.61 -17.14
CA SER A 36 3.12 11.63 -17.76
C SER A 36 3.55 11.22 -19.17
N GLU A 37 3.69 12.20 -20.06
CA GLU A 37 4.27 12.02 -21.41
C GLU A 37 5.81 11.93 -21.37
N ASP A 38 6.44 12.39 -20.29
CA ASP A 38 7.87 12.23 -20.08
C ASP A 38 8.19 10.79 -19.64
N GLU A 39 8.95 10.08 -20.47
CA GLU A 39 9.33 8.68 -20.25
C GLU A 39 10.17 8.48 -18.98
N VAL A 40 10.98 9.47 -18.58
CA VAL A 40 11.76 9.40 -17.34
C VAL A 40 10.82 9.41 -16.13
N THR A 41 9.84 10.32 -16.12
CA THR A 41 8.81 10.43 -15.08
C THR A 41 7.95 9.17 -15.00
N LYS A 42 7.50 8.65 -16.15
CA LYS A 42 6.73 7.40 -16.21
C LYS A 42 7.50 6.22 -15.64
N ALA A 43 8.77 6.06 -16.02
CA ALA A 43 9.64 5.02 -15.50
C ALA A 43 9.91 5.17 -13.99
N ALA A 44 10.00 6.41 -13.50
CA ALA A 44 10.13 6.69 -12.07
C ALA A 44 8.88 6.27 -11.29
N GLY A 45 7.68 6.59 -11.79
CA GLY A 45 6.41 6.14 -11.20
C GLY A 45 6.32 4.62 -11.12
N ARG A 46 6.67 3.91 -12.21
CA ARG A 46 6.64 2.44 -12.21
C ARG A 46 7.60 1.82 -11.20
N ARG A 47 8.85 2.31 -11.12
CA ARG A 47 9.81 1.85 -10.11
C ARG A 47 9.34 2.14 -8.68
N MET A 48 8.60 3.23 -8.46
CA MET A 48 8.07 3.55 -7.15
C MET A 48 6.97 2.55 -6.75
N ILE A 49 6.09 2.14 -7.67
CA ILE A 49 5.08 1.10 -7.41
C ILE A 49 5.74 -0.22 -7.02
N ASP A 50 6.76 -0.67 -7.75
CA ASP A 50 7.49 -1.91 -7.44
C ASP A 50 8.12 -1.86 -6.03
N ARG A 51 8.63 -0.68 -5.64
CA ARG A 51 9.14 -0.44 -4.28
C ARG A 51 8.04 -0.46 -3.23
N MET A 52 6.90 0.19 -3.50
CA MET A 52 5.77 0.20 -2.56
C MET A 52 5.19 -1.20 -2.36
N ALA A 53 5.15 -2.04 -3.39
CA ALA A 53 4.74 -3.44 -3.25
C ALA A 53 5.66 -4.21 -2.28
N THR A 54 6.98 -4.01 -2.39
CA THR A 54 7.95 -4.61 -1.48
C THR A 54 7.78 -4.09 -0.04
N ILE A 55 7.57 -2.77 0.13
CA ILE A 55 7.33 -2.16 1.45
C ILE A 55 6.02 -2.68 2.06
N SER A 56 4.96 -2.83 1.26
CA SER A 56 3.67 -3.36 1.71
C SER A 56 3.82 -4.75 2.32
N THR A 57 4.56 -5.65 1.67
CA THR A 57 4.83 -7.00 2.23
C THR A 57 5.56 -6.94 3.58
N GLY A 58 6.52 -6.03 3.74
CA GLY A 58 7.18 -5.82 5.03
C GLY A 58 6.24 -5.27 6.11
N LEU A 59 5.31 -4.39 5.73
CA LEU A 59 4.29 -3.85 6.63
C LEU A 59 3.27 -4.91 7.05
N ASP A 60 2.90 -5.84 6.17
CA ASP A 60 2.01 -6.96 6.51
C ASP A 60 2.64 -7.84 7.61
N GLU A 61 3.95 -8.09 7.52
CA GLU A 61 4.68 -8.81 8.58
C GLU A 61 4.75 -8.00 9.88
N HIS A 62 4.93 -6.67 9.81
CA HIS A 62 4.86 -5.81 11.00
C HIS A 62 3.48 -5.90 11.67
N TRP A 63 2.40 -5.91 10.88
CA TRP A 63 1.05 -6.07 11.41
C TRP A 63 0.84 -7.42 12.09
N ARG A 64 1.35 -8.50 11.50
CA ARG A 64 1.33 -9.83 12.11
C ARG A 64 2.00 -9.82 13.49
N LEU A 65 3.22 -9.29 13.57
CA LEU A 65 3.98 -9.21 14.83
C LEU A 65 3.31 -8.32 15.88
N ILE A 66 2.73 -7.19 15.47
CA ILE A 66 1.96 -6.31 16.38
C ILE A 66 0.75 -7.05 16.93
N GLY A 67 0.02 -7.80 16.09
CA GLY A 67 -1.10 -8.61 16.51
C GLY A 67 -0.72 -9.67 17.55
N GLU A 68 0.42 -10.33 17.35
CA GLU A 68 0.99 -11.31 18.28
C GLU A 68 1.38 -10.68 19.62
N LEU A 69 2.04 -9.51 19.60
CA LEU A 69 2.53 -8.83 20.80
C LEU A 69 1.40 -8.19 21.63
N THR A 70 0.34 -7.71 20.96
CA THR A 70 -0.77 -7.02 21.62
C THR A 70 -1.90 -7.96 22.05
N GLY A 71 -1.95 -9.17 21.49
CA GLY A 71 -3.07 -10.11 21.68
C GLY A 71 -4.38 -9.62 21.05
N VAL A 72 -4.35 -8.46 20.39
CA VAL A 72 -5.47 -7.89 19.63
C VAL A 72 -5.11 -8.12 18.17
N HIS A 73 -5.84 -9.00 17.49
CA HIS A 73 -5.87 -8.97 16.03
C HIS A 73 -6.50 -7.65 15.64
N LEU A 74 -5.66 -6.62 15.46
CA LEU A 74 -6.02 -5.40 14.76
C LEU A 74 -6.32 -5.85 13.35
N ALA A 75 -7.59 -6.19 13.09
CA ALA A 75 -8.07 -6.37 11.74
C ALA A 75 -7.60 -5.13 10.98
N GLN A 76 -6.82 -5.34 9.92
CA GLN A 76 -6.60 -4.32 8.91
C GLN A 76 -8.01 -3.89 8.49
N GLU A 77 -8.54 -2.80 9.08
CA GLU A 77 -9.77 -2.17 8.63
C GLU A 77 -9.58 -2.00 7.13
N GLN A 78 -10.48 -2.61 6.35
CA GLN A 78 -10.40 -2.74 4.89
C GLN A 78 -9.75 -1.50 4.28
N ILE A 79 -8.43 -1.55 4.08
CA ILE A 79 -7.71 -0.49 3.39
C ILE A 79 -8.17 -0.67 1.97
N GLU A 80 -8.90 0.32 1.43
CA GLU A 80 -9.29 0.37 0.02
C GLU A 80 -8.03 0.14 -0.81
N THR A 81 -7.85 -1.12 -1.21
CA THR A 81 -6.71 -1.54 -2.00
C THR A 81 -7.06 -1.05 -3.38
N ILE A 82 -6.51 0.10 -3.78
CA ILE A 82 -6.73 0.66 -5.11
C ILE A 82 -6.15 -0.35 -6.11
N GLN A 83 -7.03 -1.15 -6.69
CA GLN A 83 -6.68 -2.14 -7.69
C GLN A 83 -6.73 -1.45 -9.06
N GLU A 84 -5.56 -1.31 -9.70
CA GLU A 84 -5.51 -0.83 -11.08
C GLU A 84 -6.12 -1.90 -12.00
N ILE A 85 -7.29 -1.59 -12.57
CA ILE A 85 -7.95 -2.46 -13.55
C ILE A 85 -7.55 -1.98 -14.95
N GLN A 86 -6.74 -2.78 -15.64
CA GLN A 86 -6.43 -2.54 -17.06
C GLN A 86 -7.65 -2.88 -17.92
N LEU A 87 -8.31 -1.85 -18.45
CA LEU A 87 -9.39 -1.99 -19.44
C LEU A 87 -8.81 -2.50 -20.76
N GLN A 88 -8.98 -3.79 -21.06
CA GLN A 88 -8.69 -4.33 -22.39
C GLN A 88 -9.66 -3.73 -23.42
N ALA A 89 -9.11 -3.27 -24.55
CA ALA A 89 -9.89 -2.65 -25.62
C ALA A 89 -10.99 -3.63 -26.12
N PRO A 90 -12.21 -3.12 -26.42
CA PRO A 90 -13.30 -3.97 -26.88
C PRO A 90 -12.93 -4.68 -28.20
N PRO A 91 -13.34 -5.94 -28.38
CA PRO A 91 -13.03 -6.70 -29.59
C PRO A 91 -13.61 -6.00 -30.82
N ARG A 92 -12.77 -5.77 -31.84
CA ARG A 92 -13.21 -5.15 -33.09
C ARG A 92 -14.20 -6.08 -33.81
N PRO A 93 -15.36 -5.59 -34.27
CA PRO A 93 -16.27 -6.40 -35.06
C PRO A 93 -15.62 -6.77 -36.41
N PRO A 94 -16.00 -7.92 -37.00
CA PRO A 94 -15.43 -8.38 -38.26
C PRO A 94 -15.77 -7.42 -39.42
N PRO A 95 -14.89 -7.30 -40.43
CA PRO A 95 -15.15 -6.47 -41.61
C PRO A 95 -16.25 -7.09 -42.48
N ASN A 96 -17.12 -6.21 -43.02
CA ASN A 96 -18.20 -6.56 -43.97
C ASN A 96 -17.66 -7.02 -45.33
#